data_AF-A0A800A2V4-F1
#
_entry.id   AF-A0A800A2V4-F1
#
_cell.length_a   1.000
_cell.length_b   1.000
_cell.length_c   1.000
_cell.angle_alpha   90.00
_cell.angle_beta   90.00
_cell.angle_gamma   90.00
#
_symmetry.space_group_name_H-M   'P 1'
#
loop_
_entity.id
_entity.type
_entity.pdbx_description
1 polymer ?
#
loop_
_entity_poly.entity_id
_entity_poly.type
_entity_poly.pdbx_seq_one_letter_code
_entity_poly.pdbx_strand_id
1 'polypeptide(L)'
;MTLPIHTPVLLEETLEALQVKPGKRYVDCTLGSGGHALAILKRIMPHGQLLGIDADPEAIKIATMRLSGYPDSTIIVNDNFSNLEAICREN
;
A
#
# COMPACT_ATOMS: atom_id res chain seq x y z
N MET A 1 -4.47 22.91 -9.36
CA MET A 1 -4.12 22.98 -7.93
C MET A 1 -3.84 21.56 -7.48
N THR A 2 -2.60 21.24 -7.11
CA THR A 2 -2.26 19.93 -6.56
C THR A 2 -2.84 19.84 -5.16
N LEU A 3 -3.74 18.88 -4.91
CA LEU A 3 -4.22 18.57 -3.57
C LEU A 3 -3.02 18.37 -2.64
N PRO A 4 -3.06 18.87 -1.38
CA PRO A 4 -1.99 18.61 -0.42
C PRO A 4 -1.83 17.09 -0.26
N ILE A 5 -0.65 16.59 -0.60
CA ILE A 5 -0.33 15.17 -0.47
C ILE A 5 -0.27 14.86 1.02
N HIS A 6 -1.09 13.90 1.47
CA HIS A 6 -1.09 13.46 2.87
C HIS A 6 0.30 12.93 3.26
N THR A 7 0.88 13.53 4.30
CA THR A 7 2.11 13.06 4.95
C THR A 7 1.76 11.93 5.91
N PRO A 8 2.32 10.72 5.74
CA PRO A 8 1.99 9.59 6.60
C PRO A 8 2.52 9.80 8.02
N VAL A 9 1.70 9.44 9.02
CA VAL A 9 2.07 9.50 10.44
C VAL A 9 3.03 8.35 10.78
N LEU A 10 4.09 8.65 11.54
CA LEU A 10 5.11 7.67 11.99
C LEU A 10 5.69 6.82 10.84
N LEU A 11 6.02 7.48 9.72
CA LEU A 11 6.43 6.77 8.51
C LEU A 11 7.68 5.92 8.74
N GLU A 12 8.76 6.50 9.25
CA GLU A 12 10.03 5.80 9.42
C GLU A 12 9.93 4.71 10.49
N GLU A 13 9.25 4.99 11.60
CA GLU A 13 9.03 4.04 12.69
C GLU A 13 8.21 2.83 12.19
N THR A 14 7.21 3.07 11.33
CA THR A 14 6.42 1.99 10.73
C THR A 14 7.27 1.12 9.80
N LEU A 15 8.11 1.75 8.95
CA LEU A 15 9.00 1.02 8.04
C LEU A 15 10.06 0.19 8.79
N GLU A 16 10.58 0.74 9.89
CA GLU A 16 11.53 0.05 10.77
C GLU A 16 10.88 -1.12 11.49
N ALA A 17 9.72 -0.91 12.12
CA ALA A 17 8.99 -1.94 12.85
C ALA A 17 8.55 -3.11 11.95
N LEU A 18 8.10 -2.82 10.72
CA LEU A 18 7.77 -3.84 9.71
C LEU A 18 9.00 -4.50 9.09
N GLN A 19 10.21 -4.00 9.39
CA GLN A 19 11.47 -4.44 8.81
C GLN A 19 11.40 -4.52 7.29
N VAL A 20 10.97 -3.42 6.65
CA VAL A 20 10.73 -3.36 5.22
C VAL A 20 12.02 -3.64 4.44
N LYS A 21 12.00 -4.70 3.64
CA LYS A 21 13.17 -5.24 2.93
C LYS A 21 12.87 -5.54 1.45
N PRO A 22 13.86 -5.40 0.55
CA PRO A 22 13.73 -5.79 -0.85
C PRO A 22 13.25 -7.24 -1.05
N GLY A 23 12.45 -7.47 -2.09
CA GLY A 23 11.99 -8.80 -2.50
C GLY A 23 10.94 -9.43 -1.58
N LYS A 24 10.42 -8.71 -0.59
CA LYS A 24 9.39 -9.20 0.34
C LYS A 24 8.00 -8.76 -0.08
N ARG A 25 6.99 -9.49 0.40
CA ARG A 25 5.56 -9.17 0.22
C ARG A 25 5.03 -8.51 1.50
N TYR A 26 4.26 -7.45 1.35
CA TYR A 26 3.59 -6.75 2.46
C TYR A 26 2.12 -6.55 2.15
N VAL A 27 1.32 -6.43 3.21
CA VAL A 27 -0.09 -6.05 3.13
C VAL A 27 -0.29 -4.74 3.89
N ASP A 28 -0.88 -3.74 3.22
CA ASP A 28 -1.36 -2.51 3.83
C ASP A 28 -2.89 -2.60 3.94
N CYS A 29 -3.37 -2.91 5.14
CA CYS A 29 -4.80 -3.12 5.42
C CYS A 29 -5.62 -1.82 5.48
N THR A 30 -4.97 -0.66 5.40
CA THR A 30 -5.59 0.66 5.53
C THR A 30 -4.94 1.61 4.54
N LEU A 31 -5.00 1.24 3.26
CA LEU A 31 -4.23 1.87 2.18
C LEU A 31 -4.41 3.39 2.13
N GLY A 32 -5.63 3.88 2.40
CA GLY A 32 -5.97 5.29 2.42
C GLY A 32 -5.51 6.00 1.14
N SER A 33 -4.81 7.13 1.29
CA SER A 33 -4.23 7.85 0.16
C SER A 33 -2.92 7.26 -0.39
N GLY A 34 -2.51 6.06 0.03
CA GLY A 34 -1.32 5.34 -0.44
C GLY A 34 0.01 5.86 0.10
N GLY A 35 0.00 6.54 1.26
CA GLY A 35 1.17 7.19 1.85
C GLY A 35 2.26 6.22 2.31
N HIS A 36 1.92 5.33 3.26
CA HIS A 36 2.82 4.27 3.72
C HIS A 36 3.12 3.26 2.62
N ALA A 37 2.09 2.84 1.88
CA ALA A 37 2.21 1.98 0.70
C ALA A 37 3.30 2.43 -0.29
N LEU A 38 3.35 3.73 -0.66
CA LEU A 38 4.37 4.24 -1.58
C LEU A 38 5.79 4.12 -1.00
N ALA A 39 5.95 4.36 0.30
CA ALA A 39 7.25 4.25 0.96
C ALA A 39 7.69 2.78 1.09
N ILE A 40 6.74 1.88 1.38
CA ILE A 40 6.98 0.44 1.37
C ILE A 40 7.42 0.02 -0.04
N LEU A 41 6.64 0.34 -1.08
CA LEU A 41 6.96 0.04 -2.48
C LEU A 41 8.39 0.47 -2.86
N LYS A 42 8.77 1.72 -2.56
CA LYS A 42 10.14 2.21 -2.81
C LYS A 42 11.22 1.34 -2.18
N ARG A 43 10.98 0.77 -1.00
CA ARG A 43 11.99 0.03 -0.22
C ARG A 43 11.98 -1.48 -0.46
N ILE A 44 10.86 -2.03 -0.94
CA ILE A 44 10.76 -3.45 -1.29
C ILE A 44 11.25 -3.77 -2.70
N MET A 45 11.51 -2.75 -3.52
CA MET A 45 12.14 -2.96 -4.82
C MET A 45 13.61 -3.35 -4.69
N PRO A 46 14.13 -4.17 -5.63
CA PRO A 46 13.42 -4.87 -6.70
C PRO A 46 12.67 -6.13 -6.20
N HIS A 47 11.74 -6.65 -7.02
CA HIS A 47 11.01 -7.92 -6.81
C HIS A 47 10.06 -8.00 -5.61
N GLY A 48 9.85 -6.91 -4.87
CA GLY A 48 8.85 -6.85 -3.82
C GLY A 48 7.43 -6.67 -4.38
N GLN A 49 6.45 -6.99 -3.55
CA GLN A 49 5.03 -6.80 -3.86
C GLN A 49 4.29 -6.22 -2.66
N LEU A 50 3.34 -5.33 -2.91
CA LEU A 50 2.42 -4.78 -1.92
C LEU A 50 0.99 -5.10 -2.32
N LEU A 51 0.22 -5.65 -1.38
CA LEU A 51 -1.23 -5.72 -1.45
C LEU A 51 -1.83 -4.60 -0.58
N GLY A 52 -2.52 -3.65 -1.20
CA GLY A 52 -3.21 -2.57 -0.51
C GLY A 52 -4.71 -2.81 -0.45
N ILE A 53 -5.31 -2.67 0.73
CA ILE A 53 -6.73 -2.87 0.99
C ILE A 53 -7.31 -1.59 1.58
N ASP A 54 -8.45 -1.15 1.06
CA ASP A 54 -9.27 -0.12 1.71
C ASP A 54 -10.75 -0.32 1.40
N ALA A 55 -11.62 -0.06 2.37
CA ALA A 55 -13.06 -0.14 2.20
C ALA A 55 -13.61 1.10 1.46
N ASP A 56 -12.91 2.24 1.53
CA ASP A 56 -13.35 3.46 0.85
C ASP A 56 -12.96 3.45 -0.64
N PRO A 57 -13.93 3.41 -1.58
CA PRO A 57 -13.63 3.44 -3.01
C PRO A 57 -12.93 4.73 -3.46
N GLU A 58 -13.06 5.85 -2.73
CA GLU A 58 -12.35 7.08 -3.06
C GLU A 58 -10.87 7.01 -2.68
N ALA A 59 -10.56 6.41 -1.52
CA ALA A 59 -9.19 6.08 -1.14
C ALA A 59 -8.50 5.20 -2.20
N ILE A 60 -9.23 4.20 -2.71
CA ILE A 60 -8.75 3.30 -3.76
C ILE A 60 -8.40 4.06 -5.04
N LYS A 61 -9.24 5.01 -5.48
CA LYS A 61 -8.93 5.84 -6.66
C LYS A 61 -7.66 6.68 -6.45
N ILE A 62 -7.55 7.33 -5.29
CA ILE A 62 -6.39 8.18 -4.96
C ILE A 62 -5.11 7.35 -4.88
N ALA A 63 -5.14 6.21 -4.18
CA ALA A 63 -4.00 5.32 -4.06
C ALA A 63 -3.59 4.73 -5.41
N THR A 64 -4.55 4.31 -6.24
CA THR A 64 -4.27 3.81 -7.61
C THR A 64 -3.49 4.83 -8.43
N MET A 65 -3.91 6.10 -8.40
CA MET A 65 -3.17 7.16 -9.10
C MET A 65 -1.78 7.39 -8.50
N ARG A 66 -1.66 7.42 -7.16
CA ARG A 66 -0.39 7.66 -6.46
C ARG A 66 0.62 6.53 -6.65
N LEU A 67 0.16 5.29 -6.77
CA LEU A 67 0.99 4.09 -6.88
C LEU A 67 1.23 3.62 -8.31
N SER A 68 0.73 4.38 -9.31
CA SER A 68 0.84 4.07 -10.74
C SER A 68 2.27 3.87 -11.27
N GLY A 69 3.29 4.30 -10.53
CA GLY A 69 4.70 4.03 -10.85
C GLY A 69 5.19 2.61 -10.54
N TYR A 70 4.36 1.77 -9.88
CA TYR A 70 4.71 0.41 -9.48
C TYR A 70 3.62 -0.62 -9.89
N PRO A 71 3.17 -0.66 -11.16
CA PRO A 71 2.02 -1.46 -11.57
C PRO A 71 2.24 -2.98 -11.36
N ASP A 72 3.45 -3.48 -11.59
CA ASP A 72 3.76 -4.91 -11.46
C ASP A 72 4.03 -5.34 -10.00
N SER A 73 4.21 -4.38 -9.10
CA SER A 73 4.53 -4.61 -7.69
C SER A 73 3.37 -4.26 -6.76
N THR A 74 2.21 -3.88 -7.28
CA THR A 74 1.07 -3.42 -6.48
C THR A 74 -0.20 -4.15 -6.87
N ILE A 75 -0.92 -4.68 -5.88
CA ILE A 75 -2.29 -5.14 -6.00
C ILE A 75 -3.14 -4.23 -5.10
N ILE A 76 -4.25 -3.69 -5.63
CA ILE A 76 -5.16 -2.81 -4.88
C ILE A 76 -6.54 -3.46 -4.86
N VAL A 77 -7.09 -3.66 -3.67
CA VAL A 77 -8.41 -4.28 -3.47
C VAL A 77 -9.32 -3.33 -2.70
N ASN A 78 -10.51 -3.07 -3.24
CA ASN A 78 -11.55 -2.33 -2.53
C ASN A 78 -12.43 -3.29 -1.73
N ASP A 79 -12.04 -3.56 -0.48
CA ASP A 79 -12.79 -4.43 0.45
C ASP A 79 -12.43 -4.06 1.90
N ASN A 80 -13.13 -4.63 2.87
CA ASN A 80 -12.82 -4.48 4.28
C ASN A 80 -11.65 -5.40 4.68
N PHE A 81 -10.69 -4.87 5.46
CA PHE A 81 -9.59 -5.67 6.00
C PHE A 81 -10.05 -6.84 6.88
N SER A 82 -11.30 -6.87 7.35
CA SER A 82 -11.85 -8.03 8.05
C SER A 82 -11.82 -9.30 7.19
N ASN A 83 -11.78 -9.15 5.87
CA ASN A 83 -11.71 -10.25 4.90
C ASN A 83 -10.27 -10.62 4.52
N LEU A 84 -9.26 -10.15 5.27
CA LEU A 84 -7.83 -10.26 4.96
C LEU A 84 -7.40 -11.65 4.50
N GLU A 85 -7.85 -12.71 5.18
CA GLU A 85 -7.47 -14.09 4.82
C GLU A 85 -7.95 -14.46 3.40
N ALA A 86 -9.20 -14.18 3.06
CA ALA A 86 -9.77 -14.46 1.75
C ALA A 86 -9.04 -13.64 0.67
N ILE A 87 -8.86 -12.34 0.92
CA ILE A 87 -8.15 -11.43 0.01
C ILE A 87 -6.73 -11.94 -0.27
N CYS A 88 -5.98 -12.39 0.76
CA CYS A 88 -4.62 -12.92 0.58
C CYS A 88 -4.57 -14.27 -0.14
N ARG A 89 -5.64 -15.08 -0.09
CA ARG A 89 -5.70 -16.35 -0.82
C ARG A 89 -5.99 -16.14 -2.31
N GLU A 90 -6.67 -15.07 -2.64
CA GLU A 90 -7.07 -14.72 -4.01
C GLU A 90 -5.99 -13.93 -4.77
N ASN A 91 -4.94 -13.44 -4.10
CA ASN A 91 -3.92 -12.52 -4.64
C ASN A 91 -2.47 -12.88 -4.29
#